data_AF-A0A0F3RDS0-F1
#
_entry.id   AF-A0A0F3RDS0-F1
#
_cell.length_a   1.000
_cell.length_b   1.000
_cell.length_c   1.000
_cell.angle_alpha   90.00
_cell.angle_beta   90.00
_cell.angle_gamma   90.00
#
_symmetry.space_group_name_H-M   'P 1'
#
loop_
_entity.id
_entity.type
_entity.pdbx_description
1 polymer ?
#
loop_
_entity_poly.entity_id
_entity_poly.type
_entity_poly.pdbx_seq_one_letter_code
_entity_poly.pdbx_strand_id
1 'polypeptide(L)' 'MHQLLDLVTPGEVLEEEFMKPLSISQNRLARDIDVPPSLIHASTR' A
#
# COMPACT_ATOMS: atom_id res chain seq x y z
N MET A 1 -0.80 -4.66 -30.47
CA MET A 1 0.21 -4.08 -29.58
C MET A 1 -0.01 -4.68 -28.21
N HIS A 2 0.95 -5.41 -27.65
CA HIS A 2 0.83 -5.89 -26.27
C HIS A 2 1.27 -4.75 -25.36
N GLN A 3 0.34 -4.21 -24.58
CA GLN A 3 0.67 -3.24 -23.54
C GLN A 3 1.35 -4.02 -22.41
N LEU A 4 2.60 -3.68 -22.13
CA LEU A 4 3.25 -4.04 -20.87
C LEU A 4 2.49 -3.27 -19.79
N LEU A 5 1.73 -3.98 -18.96
CA LEU A 5 1.15 -3.39 -17.76
C LEU A 5 2.31 -3.17 -16.79
N ASP A 6 2.46 -1.92 -16.34
CA ASP A 6 3.38 -1.63 -15.25
C ASP A 6 3.01 -2.52 -14.07
N LEU A 7 4.01 -3.15 -13.46
CA LEU A 7 3.82 -4.01 -12.31
C LEU A 7 3.43 -3.13 -11.12
N VAL A 8 2.14 -2.87 -10.98
CA VAL A 8 1.61 -2.17 -9.81
C VAL A 8 1.78 -3.10 -8.61
N THR A 9 2.57 -2.65 -7.65
CA THR A 9 2.80 -3.39 -6.43
C THR A 9 1.59 -3.26 -5.50
N PRO A 10 1.31 -4.26 -4.64
CA PRO A 10 0.26 -4.13 -3.63
C PRO A 10 0.46 -2.91 -2.71
N GLY A 11 1.71 -2.45 -2.51
CA GLY A 11 2.02 -1.25 -1.74
C GLY A 11 1.54 0.04 -2.43
N GLU A 12 1.72 0.15 -3.75
CA GLU A 12 1.25 1.30 -4.52
C GLU A 12 -0.29 1.36 -4.56
N VAL A 13 -0.97 0.23 -4.74
CA VAL A 13 -2.45 0.18 -4.67
C VAL A 13 -2.92 0.61 -3.29
N LEU A 14 -2.28 0.11 -2.23
CA LEU A 14 -2.63 0.46 -0.86
C LEU A 14 -2.50 1.98 -0.61
N GLU A 15 -1.45 2.60 -1.14
CA GLU A 15 -1.23 4.03 -0.99
C GLU A 15 -2.27 4.86 -1.74
N GLU A 16 -2.47 4.57 -3.03
CA GLU A 16 -3.33 5.36 -3.91
C GLU A 16 -4.82 5.17 -3.62
N GLU A 17 -5.26 3.93 -3.33
CA GLU A 17 -6.68 3.61 -3.19
C GLU A 17 -7.19 3.65 -1.75
N PHE A 18 -6.30 3.51 -0.75
CA PHE A 18 -6.71 3.45 0.65
C PHE A 18 -6.09 4.58 1.47
N MET A 19 -4.77 4.72 1.48
CA MET A 19 -4.12 5.67 2.38
C MET A 19 -4.38 7.14 2.02
N LYS A 20 -4.21 7.50 0.74
CA LYS A 20 -4.45 8.88 0.27
C LYS A 20 -5.92 9.30 0.42
N PRO A 21 -6.92 8.48 0.02
CA PRO A 21 -8.33 8.84 0.19
C PRO A 21 -8.74 8.96 1.66
N LEU A 22 -8.17 8.13 2.54
CA LEU A 22 -8.47 8.15 3.98
C LEU A 22 -7.59 9.13 4.77
N SER A 23 -6.58 9.74 4.14
CA SER A 23 -5.60 10.61 4.79
C SER A 23 -4.95 9.99 6.04
N ILE A 24 -4.61 8.70 5.95
CA ILE A 24 -3.96 7.94 7.03
C ILE A 24 -2.53 7.57 6.66
N SER A 25 -1.65 7.47 7.65
CA SER A 25 -0.30 6.96 7.46
C SER A 25 -0.25 5.44 7.58
N GLN A 26 0.76 4.79 6.99
CA GLN A 26 0.98 3.34 7.12
C GLN A 26 1.02 2.90 8.59
N ASN A 27 1.64 3.71 9.45
CA ASN A 27 1.73 3.44 10.89
C ASN A 27 0.36 3.48 11.59
N ARG A 28 -0.53 4.37 11.16
CA ARG A 28 -1.91 4.42 11.68
C ARG A 28 -2.67 3.19 11.19
N LEU A 29 -2.62 2.91 9.88
CA LEU A 29 -3.26 1.74 9.30
C LEU A 29 -2.81 0.44 9.98
N ALA A 30 -1.51 0.27 10.15
CA ALA A 30 -0.92 -0.91 10.79
C ALA A 30 -1.42 -1.11 12.24
N ARG A 31 -1.54 -0.02 13.01
CA ARG A 31 -2.11 -0.06 14.36
C ARG A 31 -3.61 -0.39 14.36
N ASP A 32 -4.35 0.15 13.40
CA ASP A 32 -5.80 -0.03 13.33
C ASP A 32 -6.19 -1.48 12.95
N ILE A 33 -5.36 -2.17 12.17
CA ILE A 33 -5.56 -3.58 11.79
C ILE A 33 -4.73 -4.57 12.64
N ASP A 34 -4.08 -4.08 13.70
CA ASP A 34 -3.25 -4.85 14.64
C ASP A 34 -2.13 -5.68 13.95
N VAL A 35 -1.47 -5.09 12.95
CA VAL A 35 -0.31 -5.69 12.27
C VAL A 35 0.96 -4.88 12.45
N PRO A 36 2.15 -5.52 12.43
CA PRO A 36 3.42 -4.80 12.38
C PRO A 36 3.52 -3.90 11.13
N PRO A 37 3.99 -2.64 11.25
CA PRO A 37 4.17 -1.74 10.10
C PRO A 37 5.08 -2.29 8.99
N SER A 38 5.99 -3.22 9.34
CA SER A 38 6.86 -3.90 8.37
C SER A 38 6.11 -4.76 7.34
N LEU A 39 4.89 -5.22 7.66
CA LEU A 39 4.06 -5.98 6.72
C LEU A 39 3.46 -5.08 5.63
N ILE A 40 3.23 -3.81 5.93
CA ILE A 40 2.78 -2.82 4.94
C ILE A 40 3.93 -2.45 3.98
N HIS A 41 5.17 -2.44 4.47
CA HIS A 41 6.37 -2.10 3.71
C HIS A 41 6.88 -3.24 2.79
N ALA A 42 6.46 -4.49 3.04
CA ALA A 42 6.97 -5.67 2.33
C ALA A 42 6.64 -5.68 0.82
N SER A 43 5.68 -4.87 0.38
CA SER A 43 5.22 -4.76 -1.00
C SER A 43 5.65 -3.47 -1.70
N THR A 44 6.68 -2.76 -1.20
CA THR A 44 7.14 -1.45 -1.74
C THR A 44 8.56 -1.51 -2.36
N ARG A 45 9.08 -2.70 -2.72
CA ARG A 45 10.41 -2.82 -3.36
C ARG A 45 10.36 -3.51 -4.70
#